data_AF-A0A833D4E2-F1
#
_entry.id   AF-A0A833D4E2-F1
#
_cell.length_a   1.000
_cell.length_b   1.000
_cell.length_c   1.000
_cell.angle_alpha   90.00
_cell.angle_beta   90.00
_cell.angle_gamma   90.00
#
_symmetry.space_group_name_H-M   'P 1'
#
loop_
_entity.id
_entity.type
_entity.pdbx_description
1 polymer ?
#
loop_
_entity_poly.entity_id
_entity_poly.type
_entity_poly.pdbx_seq_one_letter_code
_entity_poly.pdbx_strand_id
1 'polypeptide(L)'
;MGRRILWTIVGFIAGALAVATFHQAIIWGLSVTTDFKPASPPWSIDNVKWTVPGWKTVEVPHLVNLMFWGGVWGAPFGFLFGGLGRPLLPIMGIIFGIIGPMMIGGWGLVPYLNGQSMFPVRYEANTLTFYGQDGKKLTEPKSIDDARKQHLIRAGLEGGWGFGTGLFLALLRGRNRSRS
;
A
#
# COMPACT_ATOMS: atom_id res chain seq x y z
N MET A 1 -8.89 -8.96 25.46
CA MET A 1 -9.04 -9.24 24.01
C MET A 1 -9.78 -8.13 23.25
N GLY A 2 -10.94 -7.65 23.73
CA GLY A 2 -11.78 -6.68 22.99
C GLY A 2 -11.09 -5.38 22.53
N ARG A 3 -10.15 -4.83 23.32
CA ARG A 3 -9.42 -3.61 22.92
C ARG A 3 -8.52 -3.82 21.69
N ARG A 4 -7.96 -5.02 21.47
CA ARG A 4 -7.14 -5.30 20.28
C ARG A 4 -8.00 -5.43 19.02
N ILE A 5 -9.14 -6.10 19.12
CA ILE A 5 -10.11 -6.22 18.02
C ILE A 5 -10.60 -4.83 17.59
N LEU A 6 -10.93 -3.97 18.56
CA LEU A 6 -11.28 -2.59 18.27
C LEU A 6 -10.18 -1.90 17.46
N TRP A 7 -8.92 -1.99 17.91
CA TRP A 7 -7.82 -1.36 17.18
C TRP A 7 -7.57 -1.97 15.80
N THR A 8 -7.83 -3.25 15.59
CA THR A 8 -7.82 -3.87 14.26
C THR A 8 -8.86 -3.22 13.35
N ILE A 9 -10.11 -3.07 13.80
CA ILE A 9 -11.19 -2.46 13.01
C ILE A 9 -10.89 -0.99 12.73
N VAL A 10 -10.46 -0.24 13.75
CA VAL A 10 -10.09 1.18 13.59
C VAL A 10 -8.88 1.31 12.67
N GLY A 11 -7.91 0.40 12.76
CA GLY A 11 -6.76 0.31 11.87
C GLY A 11 -7.18 0.09 10.42
N PHE A 12 -8.11 -0.84 10.18
CA PHE A 12 -8.66 -1.06 8.84
C PHE A 12 -9.29 0.21 8.26
N ILE A 13 -10.15 0.88 9.03
CA ILE A 13 -10.78 2.12 8.59
C ILE A 13 -9.74 3.21 8.34
N ALA A 14 -8.77 3.38 9.25
CA ALA A 14 -7.69 4.35 9.11
C ALA A 14 -6.84 4.10 7.85
N GLY A 15 -6.50 2.84 7.56
CA GLY A 15 -5.74 2.45 6.38
C GLY A 15 -6.50 2.71 5.07
N ALA A 16 -7.81 2.43 5.06
CA ALA A 16 -8.67 2.72 3.92
C ALA A 16 -8.77 4.24 3.65
N LEU A 17 -8.98 5.04 4.71
CA LEU A 17 -9.01 6.50 4.60
C LEU A 17 -7.65 7.08 4.20
N ALA A 18 -6.54 6.49 4.67
CA ALA A 18 -5.19 6.91 4.29
C ALA A 18 -4.93 6.71 2.80
N VAL A 19 -5.46 5.64 2.20
CA VAL A 19 -5.42 5.49 0.74
C VAL A 19 -6.21 6.61 0.07
N ALA A 20 -7.48 6.78 0.45
CA ALA A 20 -8.37 7.76 -0.17
C ALA A 20 -7.90 9.23 -0.01
N THR A 21 -6.97 9.50 0.89
CA THR A 21 -6.45 10.85 1.15
C THR A 21 -4.98 10.94 0.78
N PHE A 22 -4.07 10.46 1.63
CA PHE A 22 -2.63 10.62 1.48
C PHE A 22 -2.07 9.93 0.24
N HIS A 23 -2.43 8.67 0.00
CA HIS A 23 -1.88 7.93 -1.14
C HIS A 23 -2.32 8.56 -2.47
N GLN A 24 -3.62 8.84 -2.63
CA GLN A 24 -4.13 9.51 -3.84
C GLN A 24 -3.59 10.93 -4.00
N ALA A 25 -3.44 11.69 -2.91
CA ALA A 25 -2.86 13.03 -2.96
C ALA A 25 -1.39 13.03 -3.39
N ILE A 26 -0.59 12.03 -2.98
CA ILE A 26 0.79 11.88 -3.44
C ILE A 26 0.83 11.52 -4.93
N ILE A 27 -0.01 10.59 -5.39
CA ILE A 27 -0.12 10.27 -6.83
C ILE A 27 -0.47 11.53 -7.62
N TRP A 28 -1.48 12.27 -7.16
CA TRP A 28 -1.90 13.51 -7.81
C TRP A 28 -0.76 14.53 -7.82
N GLY A 29 -0.13 14.80 -6.68
CA GLY A 29 0.99 15.71 -6.55
C GLY A 29 2.14 15.36 -7.49
N LEU A 30 2.54 14.09 -7.54
CA LEU A 30 3.56 13.61 -8.48
C LEU A 30 3.13 13.79 -9.94
N SER A 31 1.85 13.51 -10.28
CA SER A 31 1.35 13.62 -11.65
C SER A 31 1.28 15.05 -12.19
N VAL A 32 1.13 16.05 -11.30
CA VAL A 32 1.07 17.47 -11.70
C VAL A 32 2.39 18.20 -11.55
N THR A 33 3.35 17.66 -10.78
CA THR A 33 4.65 18.29 -10.52
C THR A 33 5.82 17.62 -11.25
N THR A 34 5.62 16.44 -11.83
CA THR A 34 6.67 15.65 -12.49
C THR A 34 6.13 14.97 -13.75
N ASP A 35 6.99 14.31 -14.52
CA ASP A 35 6.58 13.48 -15.68
C ASP A 35 5.98 12.11 -15.29
N PHE A 36 5.71 11.89 -14.01
CA PHE A 36 5.11 10.65 -13.52
C PHE A 36 3.70 10.47 -14.08
N LYS A 37 3.52 9.42 -14.89
CA LYS A 37 2.21 9.04 -15.46
C LYS A 37 1.68 7.81 -14.71
N PRO A 38 0.74 7.98 -13.76
CA PRO A 38 0.17 6.85 -13.05
C PRO A 38 -0.65 5.97 -14.02
N ALA A 39 -0.70 4.67 -13.73
CA ALA A 39 -1.49 3.71 -14.53
C ALA A 39 -3.00 4.00 -14.49
N SER A 40 -3.47 4.71 -13.47
CA SER A 40 -4.85 5.17 -13.35
C SER A 40 -4.85 6.58 -12.75
N PRO A 41 -5.79 7.46 -13.18
CA PRO A 41 -5.93 8.79 -12.58
C PRO A 41 -6.16 8.72 -11.06
N PRO A 42 -5.69 9.73 -10.30
CA PRO A 42 -6.00 9.85 -8.89
C PRO A 42 -7.51 9.82 -8.63
N TRP A 43 -7.95 9.07 -7.62
CA TRP A 43 -9.36 8.85 -7.29
C TRP A 43 -10.20 8.27 -8.43
N SER A 44 -9.60 7.53 -9.37
CA SER A 44 -10.35 6.86 -10.43
C SER A 44 -11.42 5.92 -9.84
N ILE A 45 -12.63 6.06 -10.37
CA ILE A 45 -13.77 5.19 -10.12
C ILE A 45 -13.97 4.18 -11.25
N ASP A 46 -13.03 4.10 -12.18
CA ASP A 46 -13.06 3.11 -13.25
C ASP A 46 -13.03 1.71 -12.66
N ASN A 47 -13.81 0.81 -13.24
CA ASN A 47 -13.88 -0.54 -12.74
C ASN A 47 -12.59 -1.31 -13.05
N VAL A 48 -12.10 -2.02 -12.05
CA VAL A 48 -11.05 -3.03 -12.21
C VAL A 48 -11.62 -4.42 -11.99
N LYS A 49 -11.11 -5.36 -12.78
CA LYS A 49 -11.40 -6.78 -12.58
C LYS A 49 -10.60 -7.27 -11.39
N TRP A 50 -11.29 -7.64 -10.33
CA TRP A 50 -10.72 -8.29 -9.18
C TRP A 50 -11.05 -9.78 -9.24
N THR A 51 -10.00 -10.59 -9.35
CA THR A 51 -10.10 -12.05 -9.39
C THR A 51 -9.51 -12.61 -8.11
N VAL A 52 -10.32 -13.32 -7.34
CA VAL A 52 -9.83 -14.16 -6.25
C VAL A 52 -9.65 -15.57 -6.82
N PRO A 53 -8.47 -16.20 -6.68
CA PRO A 53 -8.25 -17.56 -7.15
C PRO A 53 -9.33 -18.53 -6.63
N GLY A 54 -9.98 -19.25 -7.53
CA GLY A 54 -11.08 -20.18 -7.20
C GLY A 54 -12.46 -19.54 -7.04
N TRP A 55 -12.61 -18.23 -7.30
CA TRP A 55 -13.88 -17.49 -7.19
C TRP A 55 -14.21 -16.76 -8.49
N LYS A 56 -15.43 -16.21 -8.57
CA LYS A 56 -15.89 -15.39 -9.70
C LYS A 56 -15.13 -14.07 -9.75
N THR A 57 -14.70 -13.65 -10.94
CA THR A 57 -14.20 -12.29 -11.16
C THR A 57 -15.31 -11.27 -10.92
N VAL A 58 -15.03 -10.28 -10.06
CA VAL A 58 -15.95 -9.19 -9.75
C VAL A 58 -15.35 -7.89 -10.26
N GLU A 59 -16.19 -7.01 -10.80
CA GLU A 59 -15.80 -5.67 -11.17
C GLU A 59 -16.10 -4.72 -10.01
N VAL A 60 -15.08 -3.99 -9.57
CA VAL A 60 -15.18 -3.04 -8.47
C VAL A 60 -14.49 -1.72 -8.86
N PRO A 61 -14.97 -0.55 -8.38
CA PRO A 61 -14.28 0.70 -8.62
C PRO A 61 -12.84 0.66 -8.11
N HIS A 62 -11.90 1.17 -8.90
CA HIS A 62 -10.47 1.12 -8.60
C HIS A 62 -10.15 1.70 -7.22
N LEU A 63 -10.70 2.87 -6.89
CA LEU A 63 -10.54 3.50 -5.59
C LEU A 63 -11.02 2.59 -4.43
N VAL A 64 -12.15 1.90 -4.60
CA VAL A 64 -12.69 0.99 -3.57
C VAL A 64 -11.75 -0.19 -3.36
N ASN A 65 -11.23 -0.78 -4.44
CA ASN A 65 -10.23 -1.85 -4.37
C ASN A 65 -8.96 -1.37 -3.62
N LEU A 66 -8.44 -0.19 -3.95
CA LEU A 66 -7.28 0.37 -3.25
C LEU A 66 -7.57 0.62 -1.77
N MET A 67 -8.73 1.20 -1.43
CA MET A 67 -9.13 1.43 -0.04
C MET A 67 -9.25 0.13 0.75
N PHE A 68 -9.80 -0.92 0.14
CA PHE A 68 -9.89 -2.25 0.75
C PHE A 68 -8.49 -2.77 1.11
N TRP A 69 -7.54 -2.76 0.17
CA TRP A 69 -6.17 -3.18 0.43
C TRP A 69 -5.45 -2.29 1.45
N GLY A 70 -5.69 -0.98 1.41
CA GLY A 70 -5.25 -0.06 2.45
C GLY A 70 -5.78 -0.45 3.83
N GLY A 71 -7.05 -0.85 3.93
CA GLY A 71 -7.62 -1.35 5.16
C GLY A 71 -7.03 -2.69 5.60
N VAL A 72 -6.81 -3.63 4.68
CA VAL A 72 -6.18 -4.93 4.97
C VAL A 72 -4.82 -4.74 5.62
N TRP A 73 -4.01 -3.76 5.18
CA TRP A 73 -2.74 -3.43 5.82
C TRP A 73 -2.87 -2.54 7.06
N GLY A 74 -3.91 -1.71 7.13
CA GLY A 74 -4.23 -0.90 8.31
C GLY A 74 -4.66 -1.76 9.51
N ALA A 75 -5.33 -2.89 9.28
CA ALA A 75 -5.78 -3.81 10.32
C ALA A 75 -4.64 -4.37 11.21
N PRO A 76 -3.58 -5.01 10.66
CA PRO A 76 -2.43 -5.45 11.44
C PRO A 76 -1.68 -4.28 12.05
N PHE A 77 -1.59 -3.13 11.36
CA PHE A 77 -1.00 -1.93 11.94
C PHE A 77 -1.73 -1.49 13.23
N GLY A 78 -3.06 -1.41 13.18
CA GLY A 78 -3.89 -1.10 14.33
C GLY A 78 -3.75 -2.13 15.45
N PHE A 79 -3.75 -3.43 15.11
CA PHE A 79 -3.56 -4.51 16.09
C PHE A 79 -2.23 -4.40 16.84
N LEU A 80 -1.13 -4.17 16.11
CA LEU A 80 0.23 -4.12 16.66
C LEU A 80 0.49 -2.81 17.40
N PHE A 81 0.08 -1.68 16.82
CA PHE A 81 0.54 -0.36 17.23
C PHE A 81 -0.55 0.54 17.80
N GLY A 82 -1.84 0.20 17.70
CA GLY A 82 -2.94 1.03 18.22
C GLY A 82 -2.84 1.35 19.72
N GLY A 83 -2.09 0.54 20.48
CA GLY A 83 -1.75 0.78 21.88
C GLY A 83 -0.67 1.85 22.13
N LEU A 84 0.15 2.21 21.13
CA LEU A 84 1.28 3.13 21.28
C LEU A 84 0.88 4.59 21.52
N GLY A 85 1.82 5.38 22.06
CA GLY A 85 1.65 6.82 22.25
C GLY A 85 1.41 7.56 20.93
N ARG A 86 0.61 8.64 21.00
CA ARG A 86 0.20 9.45 19.82
C ARG A 86 1.35 9.90 18.91
N PRO A 87 2.49 10.42 19.40
CA PRO A 87 3.55 10.91 18.51
C PRO A 87 4.27 9.78 17.76
N LEU A 88 4.22 8.54 18.27
CA LEU A 88 4.91 7.41 17.65
C LEU A 88 4.10 6.80 16.51
N LEU A 89 2.77 6.96 16.50
CA LEU A 89 1.90 6.31 15.51
C LEU A 89 2.20 6.72 14.06
N PRO A 90 2.38 8.01 13.70
CA PRO A 90 2.72 8.36 12.32
C PRO A 90 4.09 7.84 11.88
N ILE A 91 5.08 7.86 12.78
CA ILE A 91 6.44 7.38 12.52
C ILE A 91 6.43 5.86 12.28
N MET A 92 5.78 5.11 13.18
CA MET A 92 5.60 3.67 13.01
C MET A 92 4.78 3.36 11.76
N GLY A 93 3.84 4.24 11.42
CA GLY A 93 3.08 4.17 10.18
C GLY A 93 3.98 4.17 8.95
N ILE A 94 4.90 5.14 8.84
CA ILE A 94 5.86 5.20 7.72
C ILE A 94 6.69 3.91 7.63
N ILE A 95 7.27 3.49 8.76
CA ILE A 95 8.12 2.28 8.83
C ILE A 95 7.31 1.06 8.40
N PHE A 96 6.09 0.90 8.92
CA PHE A 96 5.22 -0.20 8.58
C PHE A 96 4.75 -0.16 7.13
N GLY A 97 4.47 1.02 6.57
CA GLY A 97 4.11 1.19 5.15
C GLY A 97 5.22 0.75 4.21
N ILE A 98 6.45 1.15 4.51
CA ILE A 98 7.62 0.76 3.70
C ILE A 98 7.93 -0.73 3.86
N ILE A 99 7.73 -1.35 5.02
CA ILE A 99 8.09 -2.77 5.22
C ILE A 99 6.93 -3.70 4.83
N GLY A 100 5.72 -3.44 5.30
CA GLY A 100 4.56 -4.32 5.13
C GLY A 100 4.03 -4.32 3.69
N PRO A 101 3.23 -3.32 3.27
CA PRO A 101 2.68 -3.26 1.92
C PRO A 101 3.73 -3.37 0.81
N MET A 102 4.85 -2.64 0.91
CA MET A 102 5.84 -2.60 -0.17
C MET A 102 6.60 -3.92 -0.31
N MET A 103 7.17 -4.46 0.78
CA MET A 103 8.00 -5.67 0.71
C MET A 103 7.14 -6.93 0.77
N ILE A 104 6.27 -7.05 1.78
CA ILE A 104 5.46 -8.26 1.98
C ILE A 104 4.34 -8.31 0.94
N GLY A 105 3.58 -7.23 0.79
CA GLY A 105 2.48 -7.17 -0.18
C GLY A 105 2.98 -7.22 -1.61
N GLY A 106 3.88 -6.28 -1.94
CA GLY A 106 4.36 -6.06 -3.29
C GLY A 106 5.23 -7.15 -3.88
N TRP A 107 6.06 -7.83 -3.07
CA TRP A 107 7.02 -8.83 -3.57
C TRP A 107 6.69 -10.27 -3.18
N GLY A 108 5.87 -10.48 -2.15
CA GLY A 108 5.48 -11.80 -1.69
C GLY A 108 4.03 -12.12 -2.00
N LEU A 109 3.11 -11.45 -1.31
CA LEU A 109 1.69 -11.82 -1.28
C LEU A 109 1.01 -11.67 -2.64
N VAL A 110 1.13 -10.51 -3.30
CA VAL A 110 0.45 -10.29 -4.59
C VAL A 110 1.00 -11.22 -5.68
N PRO A 111 2.33 -11.39 -5.86
CA PRO A 111 2.87 -12.38 -6.78
C PRO A 111 2.35 -13.79 -6.48
N TYR A 112 2.38 -14.23 -5.22
CA TYR A 112 1.92 -15.55 -4.82
C TYR A 112 0.44 -15.78 -5.15
N LEU A 113 -0.43 -14.81 -4.82
CA LEU A 113 -1.87 -14.90 -5.12
C LEU A 113 -2.14 -14.95 -6.63
N ASN A 114 -1.27 -14.36 -7.45
CA ASN A 114 -1.37 -14.39 -8.91
C ASN A 114 -0.66 -15.60 -9.54
N GLY A 115 -0.18 -16.57 -8.75
CA GLY A 115 0.55 -17.74 -9.25
C GLY A 115 1.94 -17.41 -9.82
N GLN A 116 2.51 -16.28 -9.42
CA GLN A 116 3.84 -15.80 -9.82
C GLN A 116 4.87 -16.14 -8.74
N SER A 117 6.16 -16.17 -9.13
CA SER A 117 7.23 -16.38 -8.16
C SER A 117 7.29 -15.20 -7.18
N MET A 118 7.32 -15.50 -5.88
CA MET A 118 7.77 -14.54 -4.87
C MET A 118 9.20 -14.17 -5.26
N PHE A 119 9.46 -12.89 -5.47
CA PHE A 119 10.64 -12.40 -6.21
C PHE A 119 10.61 -12.80 -7.70
N PRO A 120 10.28 -11.87 -8.60
CA PRO A 120 10.23 -12.16 -10.03
C PRO A 120 11.64 -12.16 -10.63
N VAL A 121 12.57 -12.87 -10.00
CA VAL A 121 13.93 -13.08 -10.46
C VAL A 121 14.01 -14.50 -11.02
N ARG A 122 14.32 -14.63 -12.31
CA ARG A 122 14.70 -15.92 -12.89
C ARG A 122 16.15 -15.88 -13.34
N TYR A 123 16.87 -16.96 -13.07
CA TYR A 123 18.17 -17.21 -13.69
C TYR A 123 17.91 -17.76 -15.09
N GLU A 124 18.25 -16.98 -16.12
CA GLU A 124 18.21 -17.41 -17.52
C GLU A 124 19.57 -17.15 -18.15
N ALA A 125 20.17 -18.19 -18.75
CA ALA A 125 21.42 -18.07 -19.50
C ALA A 125 22.53 -17.29 -18.76
N ASN A 126 22.77 -17.64 -17.49
CA ASN A 126 23.75 -16.97 -16.60
C ASN A 126 23.48 -15.49 -16.29
N THR A 127 22.27 -14.99 -16.55
CA THR A 127 21.85 -13.62 -16.20
C THR A 127 20.64 -13.62 -15.27
N LEU A 128 20.68 -12.78 -14.24
CA LEU A 128 19.52 -12.49 -13.39
C LEU A 128 18.55 -11.62 -14.17
N THR A 129 17.37 -12.14 -14.51
CA THR A 129 16.35 -11.36 -15.22
C THR A 129 15.15 -11.09 -14.33
N PHE A 130 14.71 -9.83 -14.28
CA PHE A 130 13.52 -9.41 -13.55
C PHE A 130 12.28 -9.47 -14.44
N TYR A 131 11.19 -9.98 -13.88
CA TYR A 131 9.90 -10.14 -14.54
C TYR A 131 8.84 -9.21 -13.92
N GLY A 132 7.94 -8.71 -14.76
CA GLY A 132 6.82 -7.89 -14.34
C GLY A 132 5.71 -8.76 -13.76
N GLN A 133 4.75 -8.11 -13.09
CA GLN A 133 3.52 -8.77 -12.65
C GLN A 133 2.61 -9.23 -13.79
N ASP A 134 2.96 -8.98 -15.04
CA ASP A 134 2.31 -9.52 -16.23
C ASP A 134 3.06 -10.71 -16.84
N GLY A 135 4.13 -11.19 -16.17
CA GLY A 135 4.98 -12.27 -16.65
C GLY A 135 5.88 -11.88 -17.83
N LYS A 136 5.86 -10.61 -18.26
CA LYS A 136 6.78 -10.12 -19.27
C LYS A 136 8.12 -9.83 -18.62
N LYS A 137 9.22 -9.97 -19.37
CA LYS A 137 10.51 -9.42 -18.93
C LYS A 137 10.27 -7.94 -18.66
N LEU A 138 10.64 -7.48 -17.46
CA LEU A 138 10.81 -6.06 -17.29
C LEU A 138 11.93 -5.70 -18.24
N THR A 139 11.60 -4.94 -19.30
CA THR A 139 12.63 -4.24 -20.04
C THR A 139 13.46 -3.51 -19.00
N GLU A 140 14.79 -3.71 -19.04
CA GLU A 140 15.68 -3.01 -18.14
C GLU A 140 15.27 -1.54 -18.11
N PRO A 141 15.20 -0.93 -16.90
CA PRO A 141 14.97 0.49 -16.81
C PRO A 141 15.99 1.15 -17.75
N LYS A 142 15.51 2.06 -18.61
CA LYS A 142 16.33 2.68 -19.68
C LYS A 142 17.65 3.25 -19.14
N SER A 143 17.69 3.54 -17.84
CA SER A 143 18.87 3.85 -17.05
C SER A 143 18.72 3.39 -15.58
N ILE A 144 19.84 3.26 -14.86
CA ILE A 144 19.87 3.07 -13.39
C ILE A 144 19.08 4.18 -12.66
N ASP A 145 19.11 5.39 -13.20
CA ASP A 145 18.41 6.54 -12.62
C ASP A 145 16.89 6.38 -12.67
N ASP A 146 16.36 5.77 -13.74
CA ASP A 146 14.92 5.49 -13.85
C ASP A 146 14.47 4.42 -12.84
N ALA A 147 15.30 3.38 -12.64
CA ALA A 147 15.06 2.37 -11.62
C ALA A 147 14.97 2.99 -10.22
N ARG A 148 15.95 3.84 -9.90
CA ARG A 148 16.03 4.54 -8.62
C ARG A 148 14.83 5.45 -8.40
N LYS A 149 14.41 6.20 -9.42
CA LYS A 149 13.21 7.05 -9.36
C LYS A 149 11.95 6.24 -9.05
N GLN A 150 11.75 5.10 -9.71
CA GLN A 150 10.58 4.24 -9.46
C GLN A 150 10.56 3.70 -8.02
N HIS A 151 11.71 3.27 -7.49
CA HIS A 151 11.82 2.81 -6.11
C HIS A 151 11.51 3.93 -5.10
N LEU A 152 12.01 5.14 -5.34
CA LEU A 152 11.75 6.30 -4.48
C LEU A 152 10.27 6.72 -4.50
N ILE A 153 9.64 6.73 -5.68
CA ILE A 153 8.20 7.01 -5.80
C ILE A 153 7.40 5.98 -5.01
N ARG A 154 7.71 4.69 -5.17
CA ARG A 154 7.01 3.63 -4.43
C ARG A 154 7.20 3.75 -2.92
N ALA A 155 8.43 3.97 -2.46
CA ALA A 155 8.70 4.18 -1.04
C ALA A 155 7.94 5.40 -0.48
N GLY A 156 7.85 6.49 -1.26
CA GLY A 156 7.09 7.68 -0.90
C GLY A 156 5.58 7.42 -0.80
N LEU A 157 5.00 6.66 -1.75
CA LEU A 157 3.59 6.29 -1.74
C LEU A 157 3.24 5.43 -0.52
N GLU A 158 4.02 4.38 -0.29
CA GLU A 158 3.79 3.42 0.80
C GLU A 158 4.07 4.05 2.17
N GLY A 159 5.13 4.86 2.26
CA GLY A 159 5.45 5.66 3.45
C GLY A 159 4.37 6.70 3.75
N GLY A 160 3.84 7.38 2.72
CA GLY A 160 2.76 8.35 2.85
C GLY A 160 1.43 7.73 3.29
N TRP A 161 1.08 6.57 2.73
CA TRP A 161 -0.05 5.76 3.22
C TRP A 161 0.13 5.36 4.69
N GLY A 162 1.31 4.86 5.03
CA GLY A 162 1.65 4.44 6.38
C GLY A 162 1.53 5.60 7.38
N PHE A 163 2.12 6.76 7.05
CA PHE A 163 1.98 8.00 7.80
C PHE A 163 0.52 8.37 8.04
N GLY A 164 -0.30 8.40 6.99
CA GLY A 164 -1.72 8.74 7.07
C GLY A 164 -2.50 7.82 8.01
N THR A 165 -2.23 6.52 7.95
CA THR A 165 -2.83 5.51 8.83
C THR A 165 -2.50 5.80 10.29
N GLY A 166 -1.21 6.02 10.58
CA GLY A 166 -0.74 6.38 11.92
C GLY A 166 -1.33 7.69 12.43
N LEU A 167 -1.44 8.70 11.57
CA LEU A 167 -2.05 9.99 11.90
C LEU A 167 -3.54 9.85 12.25
N PHE A 168 -4.33 9.14 11.45
CA PHE A 168 -5.74 8.91 11.74
C PHE A 168 -5.94 8.19 13.08
N LEU A 169 -5.12 7.18 13.39
CA LEU A 169 -5.16 6.51 14.70
C LEU A 169 -4.80 7.46 15.84
N ALA A 170 -3.78 8.31 15.66
CA ALA A 170 -3.36 9.30 16.66
C ALA A 170 -4.47 10.34 16.94
N LEU A 171 -5.20 10.76 15.90
CA LEU A 171 -6.32 11.69 16.02
C LEU A 171 -7.51 11.06 16.75
N LEU A 172 -7.91 9.84 16.37
CA LEU A 172 -9.03 9.12 16.99
C LEU A 172 -8.78 8.84 18.49
N ARG A 173 -7.52 8.60 18.88
CA ARG A 173 -7.15 8.41 20.28
C ARG A 173 -7.32 9.69 21.13
N GLY A 174 -7.16 10.86 20.55
CA GLY A 174 -7.23 12.14 21.29
C GLY A 174 -8.57 12.46 21.88
N ARG A 175 -9.65 12.06 21.18
CA ARG A 175 -11.02 12.34 21.59
C ARG A 175 -11.44 11.63 22.87
N ASN A 176 -10.77 10.54 23.25
CA ASN A 176 -11.15 9.74 24.41
C ASN A 176 -10.51 10.19 25.74
N ARG A 177 -9.49 11.06 25.74
CA ARG A 177 -8.86 11.54 26.99
C ARG A 177 -9.47 12.84 27.54
N SER A 178 -10.31 13.54 26.79
CA SER A 178 -10.98 14.77 27.26
C SER A 178 -12.32 14.50 27.95
N ARG A 179 -12.62 13.24 28.29
CA ARG A 179 -13.90 12.80 28.90
C ARG A 179 -13.71 12.05 30.23
N SER A 180 -12.51 12.06 30.80
CA SER A 180 -12.18 11.53 32.13
C SER A 180 -11.52 12.62 32.94
#